data_AF-A0A1S3CSM9-F1
#
_entry.id   AF-A0A1S3CSM9-F1
#
_cell.length_a   1.000
_cell.length_b   1.000
_cell.length_c   1.000
_cell.angle_alpha   90.00
_cell.angle_beta   90.00
_cell.angle_gamma   90.00
#
_symmetry.space_group_name_H-M   'P 1'
#
loop_
_entity.id
_entity.type
_entity.pdbx_description
1 polymer ?
#
loop_
_entity_poly.entity_id
_entity_poly.type
_entity_poly.pdbx_seq_one_letter_code
_entity_poly.pdbx_strand_id
1 'polypeptide(L)'
;EDIVCIGVILRDSHGTAQVKSVTGNKILRILKAHGLAPEIPEDLYHFIKKAVSIRKHLERNRKDKDSKFKLILVESRIHRLARYYKKTKKVPPVWK
;
A
#
# COMPACT_ATOMS: atom_id res chain seq x y z
N GLU A 1 -3.93 6.78 -8.56
CA GLU A 1 -3.28 5.62 -9.20
C GLU A 1 -2.09 5.19 -8.37
N ASP A 2 -1.75 3.91 -8.43
CA ASP A 2 -0.71 3.30 -7.61
C ASP A 2 0.69 3.77 -8.05
N ILE A 3 1.55 4.22 -7.13
CA ILE A 3 2.93 4.67 -7.39
C ILE A 3 3.73 3.60 -8.15
N VAL A 4 3.46 2.33 -7.85
CA VAL A 4 4.10 1.20 -8.54
C VAL A 4 3.67 1.14 -10.00
N CYS A 5 2.38 1.37 -10.29
CA CYS A 5 1.85 1.34 -11.65
C CYS A 5 2.44 2.48 -12.50
N ILE A 6 2.60 3.67 -11.93
CA ILE A 6 3.29 4.80 -12.59
C ILE A 6 4.72 4.39 -13.00
N GLY A 7 5.45 3.72 -12.11
CA GLY A 7 6.79 3.22 -12.42
C GLY A 7 6.81 2.17 -13.53
N VAL A 8 5.81 1.29 -13.58
CA VAL A 8 5.66 0.27 -14.64
C VAL A 8 5.38 0.93 -15.99
N ILE A 9 4.46 1.88 -16.06
CA ILE A 9 4.14 2.61 -17.30
C ILE A 9 5.34 3.40 -17.81
N LEU A 10 6.09 4.03 -16.90
CA LEU A 10 7.29 4.77 -17.24
C LEU A 10 8.40 3.86 -17.80
N ARG A 11 8.49 2.62 -17.33
CA ARG A 11 9.45 1.65 -17.86
C ARG A 11 8.97 1.08 -19.20
N ASP A 12 7.72 0.66 -19.28
CA ASP A 12 7.22 -0.15 -20.39
C ASP A 12 6.82 0.72 -21.59
N SER A 13 6.28 1.92 -21.37
CA SER A 13 5.89 2.85 -22.44
C SER A 13 6.94 3.91 -22.76
N HIS A 14 7.76 4.32 -21.78
CA HIS A 14 8.73 5.42 -21.93
C HIS A 14 10.19 4.99 -21.80
N GLY A 15 10.47 3.69 -21.60
CA GLY A 15 11.83 3.15 -21.52
C GLY A 15 12.64 3.60 -20.29
N THR A 16 12.02 4.26 -19.31
CA THR A 16 12.72 4.75 -18.12
C THR A 16 12.81 3.67 -17.04
N ALA A 17 13.99 3.04 -16.92
CA ALA A 17 14.20 1.93 -15.99
C ALA A 17 14.08 2.33 -14.51
N GLN A 18 14.59 3.51 -14.14
CA GLN A 18 14.56 4.03 -12.76
C GLN A 18 14.34 5.54 -12.77
N VAL A 19 13.19 6.00 -12.26
CA VAL A 19 12.84 7.43 -12.15
C VAL A 19 13.87 8.21 -11.32
N LYS A 20 14.46 7.57 -10.30
CA LYS A 20 15.49 8.20 -9.47
C LYS A 20 16.75 8.54 -10.26
N SER A 21 17.14 7.72 -11.22
CA SER A 21 18.36 7.95 -12.00
C SER A 21 18.22 9.14 -12.95
N VAL A 22 17.01 9.36 -13.48
CA VAL A 22 16.73 10.47 -14.40
C VAL A 22 16.48 11.77 -13.64
N THR A 23 15.64 11.72 -12.60
CA THR A 23 15.11 12.91 -11.92
C THR A 23 15.82 13.24 -10.60
N GLY A 24 16.74 12.40 -10.15
CA GLY A 24 17.42 12.50 -8.85
C GLY A 24 16.55 12.14 -7.63
N ASN A 25 15.23 12.16 -7.77
CA ASN A 25 14.25 11.94 -6.70
C ASN A 25 13.36 10.72 -6.96
N LYS A 26 12.82 10.14 -5.88
CA LYS A 26 11.81 9.06 -5.96
C LYS A 26 10.44 9.62 -6.32
N ILE A 27 9.61 8.83 -7.00
CA ILE A 27 8.23 9.19 -7.41
C ILE A 27 7.43 9.76 -6.24
N LEU A 28 7.46 9.12 -5.06
CA LEU A 28 6.75 9.59 -3.88
C LEU A 28 7.17 11.01 -3.43
N ARG A 29 8.44 11.37 -3.61
CA ARG A 29 8.94 12.71 -3.27
C ARG A 29 8.49 13.76 -4.27
N ILE A 30 8.43 13.39 -5.56
CA ILE A 30 7.90 14.22 -6.63
C ILE A 30 6.40 14.48 -6.39
N LEU A 31 5.60 13.43 -6.16
CA LEU A 31 4.17 13.56 -5.85
C LEU A 31 3.90 14.42 -4.62
N LYS A 32 4.75 14.30 -3.58
CA LYS A 32 4.64 15.13 -2.37
C LYS A 32 4.92 16.61 -2.65
N ALA A 33 5.90 16.91 -3.50
CA ALA A 33 6.20 18.29 -3.90
C ALA A 33 5.05 18.92 -4.69
N HIS A 34 4.32 18.13 -5.48
CA HIS A 34 3.15 18.58 -6.23
C HIS A 34 1.83 18.51 -5.46
N GLY A 35 1.83 18.13 -4.17
CA GLY A 35 0.61 18.03 -3.36
C GLY A 35 -0.33 16.88 -3.73
N LEU A 36 0.10 15.96 -4.61
CA LEU A 36 -0.68 14.81 -5.08
C LEU A 36 -0.36 13.52 -4.29
N ALA A 37 0.38 13.64 -3.19
CA ALA A 37 0.75 12.48 -2.39
C ALA A 37 -0.45 11.96 -1.58
N PRO A 38 -0.69 10.64 -1.57
CA PRO A 38 -1.72 10.06 -0.72
C PRO A 38 -1.40 10.27 0.76
N GLU A 39 -2.41 10.61 1.55
CA GLU A 39 -2.28 10.79 3.01
C GLU A 39 -1.92 9.49 3.73
N ILE A 40 -2.45 8.37 3.24
CA ILE A 40 -2.17 7.03 3.76
C ILE A 40 -1.09 6.39 2.88
N PRO A 41 -0.05 5.78 3.46
CA PRO A 41 0.93 5.01 2.71
C PRO A 41 0.26 3.91 1.87
N GLU A 42 0.68 3.82 0.61
CA GLU A 42 0.03 2.96 -0.38
C GLU A 42 0.09 1.46 -0.03
N ASP A 43 1.17 1.00 0.60
CA ASP A 43 1.30 -0.37 1.10
C ASP A 43 0.17 -0.74 2.06
N LEU A 44 -0.18 0.21 2.93
CA LEU A 44 -1.15 0.04 3.98
C LEU A 44 -2.57 -0.01 3.40
N TYR A 45 -2.84 0.87 2.44
CA TYR A 45 -4.06 0.86 1.65
C TYR A 45 -4.28 -0.48 0.92
N HIS A 46 -3.23 -1.01 0.28
CA HIS A 46 -3.30 -2.31 -0.41
C HIS A 46 -3.59 -3.48 0.52
N PHE A 47 -2.96 -3.53 1.70
CA PHE A 47 -3.26 -4.57 2.68
C PHE A 47 -4.69 -4.48 3.22
N ILE A 48 -5.19 -3.28 3.49
CA ILE A 48 -6.59 -3.07 3.92
C ILE A 48 -7.55 -3.52 2.83
N LYS A 49 -7.35 -3.09 1.58
CA LYS A 49 -8.16 -3.49 0.42
C LYS A 49 -8.20 -5.02 0.28
N LYS A 50 -7.05 -5.69 0.45
CA LYS A 50 -6.95 -7.15 0.44
C LYS A 50 -7.72 -7.79 1.59
N ALA A 51 -7.61 -7.26 2.80
CA ALA A 51 -8.33 -7.75 3.97
C ALA A 51 -9.85 -7.65 3.78
N VAL A 52 -10.34 -6.52 3.27
CA VAL A 52 -11.78 -6.31 2.96
C VAL A 52 -12.27 -7.33 1.93
N SER A 53 -11.50 -7.58 0.88
CA SER A 53 -11.84 -8.58 -0.14
C SER A 53 -11.95 -10.00 0.45
N ILE A 54 -10.97 -10.40 1.28
CA ILE A 54 -10.98 -11.71 1.94
C ILE A 54 -12.17 -11.83 2.92
N ARG A 55 -12.50 -10.75 3.64
CA ARG A 55 -13.65 -10.72 4.56
C ARG A 55 -14.96 -10.94 3.80
N LYS A 56 -15.16 -10.26 2.68
CA LYS A 56 -16.33 -10.45 1.79
C LYS A 56 -16.42 -11.87 1.22
N HIS A 57 -15.30 -12.49 0.90
CA HIS A 57 -15.26 -13.90 0.47
C HIS A 57 -15.69 -14.85 1.60
N LEU A 58 -15.17 -14.64 2.81
CA LEU A 58 -15.47 -15.46 3.98
C LEU A 58 -16.92 -15.34 4.48
N GLU A 59 -17.58 -14.20 4.24
CA GLU A 59 -19.02 -14.03 4.54
C GLU A 59 -19.89 -15.07 3.82
N ARG A 60 -19.54 -15.38 2.56
CA ARG A 60 -20.21 -16.42 1.75
C ARG A 60 -19.65 -17.81 2.02
N ASN A 61 -18.33 -17.91 2.22
CA ASN A 61 -17.61 -19.17 2.37
C ASN A 61 -17.11 -19.39 3.81
N ARG A 62 -18.04 -19.50 4.77
CA ARG A 62 -17.70 -19.55 6.22
C ARG A 62 -16.84 -20.76 6.64
N LYS A 63 -16.84 -21.84 5.85
CA LYS A 63 -16.07 -23.06 6.13
C LYS A 63 -14.63 -23.02 5.61
N ASP A 64 -14.26 -21.97 4.87
CA ASP A 64 -12.91 -21.81 4.30
C ASP A 64 -11.90 -21.41 5.39
N LYS A 65 -11.27 -22.43 6.00
CA LYS A 65 -10.27 -22.26 7.07
C LYS A 65 -8.97 -21.63 6.55
N ASP A 66 -8.60 -21.88 5.31
CA ASP A 66 -7.35 -21.36 4.71
C ASP A 66 -7.47 -19.85 4.47
N SER A 67 -8.57 -19.39 3.89
CA SER A 67 -8.84 -17.95 3.73
C SER A 67 -8.93 -17.23 5.08
N LYS A 68 -9.48 -17.88 6.12
CA LYS A 68 -9.51 -17.32 7.48
C LYS A 68 -8.10 -17.17 8.05
N PHE A 69 -7.23 -18.16 7.87
CA PHE A 69 -5.83 -18.07 8.28
C PHE A 69 -5.08 -16.95 7.52
N LYS A 70 -5.28 -16.85 6.21
CA LYS A 70 -4.71 -15.78 5.38
C LYS A 70 -5.19 -14.39 5.81
N LEU A 71 -6.45 -14.23 6.23
CA LEU A 71 -6.96 -12.98 6.79
C LEU A 71 -6.18 -12.56 8.03
N ILE A 72 -5.97 -13.47 8.98
CA ILE A 72 -5.20 -13.22 10.22
C ILE A 72 -3.77 -12.76 9.89
N LEU A 73 -3.13 -13.38 8.90
CA LEU A 73 -1.78 -13.00 8.46
C LEU A 73 -1.73 -11.61 7.82
N VAL A 74 -2.78 -11.22 7.10
CA VAL A 74 -2.89 -9.88 6.50
C VAL A 74 -3.14 -8.84 7.59
N GLU A 75 -4.07 -9.08 8.51
CA GLU A 75 -4.35 -8.20 9.65
C GLU A 75 -3.12 -8.01 10.55
N SER A 76 -2.37 -9.08 10.83
CA SER A 76 -1.11 -9.00 11.58
C SER A 76 -0.05 -8.14 10.88
N ARG A 77 0.01 -8.18 9.54
CA ARG A 77 0.91 -7.32 8.75
C ARG A 77 0.48 -5.86 8.78
N ILE A 78 -0.83 -5.59 8.68
CA ILE A 78 -1.40 -4.24 8.81
C ILE A 78 -1.01 -3.65 10.17
N HIS A 79 -1.23 -4.38 11.27
CA HIS A 79 -0.87 -3.91 12.61
C HIS A 79 0.63 -3.59 12.74
N ARG A 80 1.51 -4.41 12.17
CA ARG A 80 2.95 -4.16 12.21
C ARG A 80 3.33 -2.90 11.44
N LEU A 81 2.78 -2.71 10.24
CA LEU A 81 3.02 -1.51 9.43
C LEU A 81 2.43 -0.26 10.06
N ALA A 82 1.23 -0.35 10.64
CA ALA A 82 0.60 0.72 11.39
C ALA A 82 1.51 1.21 12.52
N ARG A 83 2.08 0.29 13.32
CA ARG A 83 3.04 0.64 14.39
C ARG A 83 4.27 1.34 13.87
N TYR A 84 4.84 0.87 12.76
CA TYR A 84 6.00 1.51 12.12
C TYR A 84 5.66 2.94 11.68
N TYR A 85 4.56 3.14 10.96
CA TYR A 85 4.18 4.46 10.45
C TYR A 85 3.76 5.46 11.54
N LYS A 86 3.17 4.98 12.65
CA LYS A 86 2.95 5.79 13.85
C LYS A 86 4.27 6.30 14.44
N LYS A 87 5.29 5.43 14.55
CA LYS A 87 6.63 5.82 15.04
C LYS A 87 7.31 6.83 14.13
N THR A 88 7.17 6.68 12.80
CA THR A 88 7.78 7.58 11.81
C THR A 88 6.95 8.86 11.56
N LYS A 89 5.87 9.10 12.32
CA LYS A 89 4.97 10.27 12.20
C LYS A 89 4.39 10.50 10.78
N LYS A 90 4.33 9.45 9.95
CA LYS A 90 3.74 9.52 8.61
C LYS A 90 2.22 9.34 8.60
N VAL A 91 1.65 8.95 9.74
CA VAL A 91 0.22 8.72 9.93
C VAL A 91 -0.17 9.34 11.29
N PRO A 92 -1.36 9.95 11.43
CA PRO A 92 -1.83 10.48 12.71
C PRO A 92 -1.82 9.41 13.83
N PRO A 93 -1.49 9.77 15.08
CA PRO A 93 -1.42 8.82 16.20
C PRO A 93 -2.73 8.05 16.44
N VAL A 94 -3.86 8.68 16.10
CA VAL A 94 -5.24 8.21 16.32
C VAL A 94 -5.64 7.06 15.40
N TRP A 95 -4.86 6.77 14.36
CA TRP A 95 -5.23 5.78 13.35
C TRP A 95 -5.40 4.37 13.94
N LYS A 96 -6.58 3.76 13.78
CA LYS A 96 -6.95 2.47 14.36
C LYS A 96 -7.41 1.50 13.29
#